data_AF-A0A857J1K5-F1
#
_entry.id   AF-A0A857J1K5-F1
#
_cell.length_a   1.000
_cell.length_b   1.000
_cell.length_c   1.000
_cell.angle_alpha   90.00
_cell.angle_beta   90.00
_cell.angle_gamma   90.00
#
_symmetry.space_group_name_H-M   'P 1'
#
loop_
_entity.id
_entity.type
_entity.pdbx_description
1 polymer ?
#
loop_
_entity_poly.entity_id
_entity_poly.type
_entity_poly.pdbx_seq_one_letter_code
_entity_poly.pdbx_strand_id
1 'polypeptide(L)'
;MAFNALIHIIKVNPARSGAKDGRPWEMQDAECLLLDEAGQPTQVGVLMLPKELRNKTEPGYYTGSFALSAGLRDRRIEAILTGLVPVDVKQIRRQAAPAPAAS
;
A
#
# COMPACT_ATOMS: atom_id res chain seq x y z
N MET A 1 -0.65 2.12 -17.67
CA MET A 1 -1.80 1.95 -16.75
C MET A 1 -1.22 1.77 -15.36
N ALA A 2 -1.63 2.58 -14.39
CA ALA A 2 -1.29 2.39 -12.98
C ALA A 2 -2.57 1.92 -12.28
N PHE A 3 -2.51 0.76 -11.62
CA PHE A 3 -3.63 0.28 -10.81
C PHE A 3 -3.54 0.97 -9.46
N ASN A 4 -4.65 1.51 -8.96
CA ASN A 4 -4.66 2.23 -7.69
C ASN A 4 -5.54 1.50 -6.67
N ALA A 5 -5.16 1.57 -5.40
CA ALA A 5 -5.94 1.04 -4.28
C ALA A 5 -5.85 1.98 -3.08
N LEU A 6 -6.91 2.01 -2.27
CA LEU A 6 -6.88 2.71 -0.99
C LEU A 6 -6.26 1.82 0.07
N ILE A 7 -5.27 2.34 0.77
CA ILE A 7 -4.47 1.62 1.76
C ILE A 7 -4.49 2.40 3.07
N HIS A 8 -4.65 1.70 4.18
CA HIS A 8 -4.35 2.24 5.51
C HIS A 8 -3.11 1.54 6.06
N ILE A 9 -1.98 2.24 6.13
CA ILE A 9 -0.77 1.75 6.76
C ILE A 9 -0.91 1.93 8.27
N ILE A 10 -0.89 0.83 9.01
CA ILE A 10 -1.03 0.83 10.47
C ILE A 10 0.34 0.93 11.14
N LYS A 11 1.35 0.31 10.54
CA LYS A 11 2.71 0.27 11.08
C LYS A 11 3.72 0.15 9.95
N VAL A 12 4.80 0.92 10.05
CA VAL A 12 5.99 0.73 9.22
C VAL A 12 7.03 -0.01 10.06
N ASN A 13 7.44 -1.20 9.62
CA ASN A 13 8.41 -2.01 10.35
C ASN A 13 9.82 -1.42 10.17
N PRO A 14 10.76 -1.68 11.09
CA PRO A 14 12.16 -1.29 10.91
C PRO A 14 12.73 -1.86 9.60
N ALA A 15 13.55 -1.07 8.91
CA ALA A 15 14.27 -1.55 7.74
C ALA A 15 15.21 -2.72 8.11
N ARG A 16 15.28 -3.71 7.23
CA ARG A 16 16.13 -4.90 7.37
C ARG A 16 17.11 -4.94 6.21
N SER A 17 18.34 -5.37 6.50
CA SER A 17 19.39 -5.48 5.51
C SER A 17 20.18 -6.77 5.69
N GLY A 18 20.85 -7.23 4.63
CA GLY A 18 21.74 -8.37 4.67
C GLY A 18 22.48 -8.58 3.36
N ALA A 19 23.14 -9.72 3.22
CA ALA A 19 23.77 -10.14 1.97
C ALA A 19 23.33 -11.57 1.63
N LYS A 20 23.05 -11.82 0.35
CA LYS A 20 22.76 -13.15 -0.18
C LYS A 20 23.46 -13.31 -1.52
N ASP A 21 24.20 -14.41 -1.69
CA ASP A 21 24.97 -14.70 -2.91
C ASP A 21 25.92 -13.55 -3.32
N GLY A 22 26.55 -12.91 -2.33
CA GLY A 22 27.44 -11.76 -2.53
C GLY A 22 26.74 -10.45 -2.88
N ARG A 23 25.39 -10.43 -2.93
CA ARG A 23 24.61 -9.23 -3.25
C ARG A 23 23.98 -8.65 -1.97
N PRO A 24 24.24 -7.37 -1.64
CA PRO A 24 23.56 -6.72 -0.55
C PRO A 24 22.08 -6.55 -0.88
N TRP A 25 21.23 -6.69 0.13
CA TRP A 25 19.80 -6.43 0.02
C TRP A 25 19.34 -5.57 1.19
N GLU A 26 18.30 -4.80 0.92
CA GLU A 26 17.55 -4.03 1.92
C GLU A 26 16.07 -4.19 1.63
N MET A 27 15.27 -4.29 2.68
CA MET A 27 13.82 -4.43 2.62
C MET A 27 13.18 -3.66 3.78
N GLN A 28 11.98 -3.15 3.55
CA GLN A 28 11.16 -2.61 4.61
C GLN A 28 9.71 -2.90 4.29
N ASP A 29 9.01 -3.43 5.29
CA ASP A 29 7.63 -3.87 5.15
C ASP A 29 6.73 -2.94 5.97
N ALA A 30 5.49 -2.78 5.52
CA ALA A 30 4.46 -2.04 6.22
C ALA A 30 3.23 -2.92 6.43
N GLU A 31 2.75 -3.00 7.67
CA GLU A 31 1.49 -3.65 8.02
C GLU A 31 0.33 -2.72 7.61
N CYS A 32 -0.62 -3.23 6.84
CA CYS A 32 -1.67 -2.39 6.27
C CYS A 32 -3.03 -3.07 6.14
N LEU A 33 -4.06 -2.25 5.93
CA LEU A 33 -5.39 -2.66 5.50
C LEU A 33 -5.59 -2.21 4.05
N LEU A 34 -6.12 -3.11 3.23
CA LEU A 34 -6.78 -2.73 1.98
C LEU A 34 -8.15 -2.14 2.33
N LEU A 35 -8.49 -1.02 1.71
CA LEU A 35 -9.79 -0.38 1.88
C LEU A 35 -10.62 -0.51 0.60
N ASP A 36 -11.94 -0.57 0.75
CA ASP A 36 -12.87 -0.38 -0.35
C ASP A 36 -12.99 1.10 -0.75
N GLU A 37 -13.82 1.37 -1.76
CA GLU A 37 -14.10 2.72 -2.27
C GLU A 37 -14.76 3.63 -1.23
N ALA A 38 -15.42 3.06 -0.20
CA ALA A 38 -15.99 3.79 0.92
C ALA A 38 -14.98 4.06 2.04
N GLY A 39 -13.72 3.65 1.88
CA GLY A 39 -12.67 3.79 2.88
C GLY A 39 -12.87 2.87 4.09
N GLN A 40 -13.60 1.76 3.93
CA GLN A 40 -13.78 0.74 4.94
C GLN A 40 -12.77 -0.40 4.73
N PRO A 41 -12.18 -0.95 5.81
CA PRO A 41 -11.26 -2.07 5.69
C PRO A 41 -11.93 -3.32 5.12
N THR A 42 -11.29 -3.92 4.11
CA THR A 42 -11.74 -5.19 3.52
C THR A 42 -10.79 -6.34 3.87
N GLN A 43 -9.49 -6.08 3.92
CA GLN A 43 -8.48 -7.11 4.14
C GLN A 43 -7.25 -6.58 4.89
N VAL A 44 -6.66 -7.42 5.75
CA VAL A 44 -5.35 -7.18 6.37
C VAL A 44 -4.24 -7.75 5.47
N GLY A 45 -3.14 -7.02 5.32
CA GLY A 45 -2.01 -7.47 4.52
C GLY A 45 -0.71 -6.72 4.84
N VAL A 46 0.30 -6.99 4.02
CA VAL A 46 1.64 -6.39 4.14
C VAL A 46 2.04 -5.82 2.79
N LEU A 47 2.60 -4.62 2.79
CA LEU A 47 3.24 -4.02 1.61
C LEU A 47 4.75 -3.99 1.79
N MET A 48 5.47 -4.51 0.80
CA MET A 48 6.90 -4.27 0.68
C MET A 48 7.14 -2.87 0.09
N LEU A 49 7.81 -2.00 0.84
CA LEU A 49 8.09 -0.64 0.40
C LEU A 49 9.20 -0.62 -0.67
N PRO A 50 8.97 0.04 -1.82
CA PRO A 50 10.00 0.26 -2.82
C PRO A 50 11.10 1.15 -2.24
N LYS A 51 12.30 1.05 -2.83
CA LYS A 51 13.53 1.68 -2.30
C LYS A 51 13.35 3.16 -1.98
N GLU A 52 12.61 3.86 -2.83
CA GLU A 52 12.39 5.30 -2.76
C GLU A 52 11.57 5.73 -1.54
N LEU A 53 10.74 4.82 -1.01
CA LEU A 53 9.79 5.04 0.09
C LEU A 53 10.28 4.50 1.45
N ARG A 54 11.37 3.73 1.47
CA ARG A 54 11.93 3.21 2.71
C ARG A 54 12.40 4.33 3.63
N ASN A 55 12.10 4.19 4.93
CA ASN A 55 12.38 5.14 6.02
C ASN A 55 11.78 6.54 5.79
N LYS A 56 10.78 6.65 4.91
CA LYS A 56 10.09 7.90 4.59
C LYS A 56 8.56 7.77 4.68
N THR A 57 8.05 6.56 4.50
CA THR A 57 6.64 6.25 4.71
C THR A 57 6.32 6.26 6.20
N GLU A 58 5.19 6.89 6.55
CA GLU A 58 4.64 6.90 7.90
C GLU A 58 3.28 6.19 7.95
N PRO A 59 2.80 5.74 9.12
CA PRO A 59 1.42 5.29 9.28
C PRO A 59 0.41 6.33 8.81
N GLY A 60 -0.67 5.90 8.14
CA GLY A 60 -1.66 6.80 7.57
C GLY A 60 -2.45 6.20 6.41
N TYR A 61 -3.30 7.03 5.80
CA TYR A 61 -4.14 6.66 4.67
C TYR A 61 -3.53 7.12 3.36
N TYR A 62 -3.50 6.24 2.37
CA TYR A 62 -2.83 6.46 1.10
C TYR A 62 -3.67 5.95 -0.07
N THR A 63 -3.49 6.58 -1.23
CA THR A 63 -3.66 5.90 -2.51
C THR A 63 -2.34 5.25 -2.88
N GLY A 64 -2.32 3.92 -2.97
CA GLY A 64 -1.20 3.15 -3.47
C GLY A 64 -1.30 2.93 -4.96
N SER A 65 -0.22 3.17 -5.70
CA SER A 65 -0.12 2.86 -7.13
C SER A 65 0.70 1.59 -7.34
N PHE A 66 0.26 0.78 -8.29
CA PHE A 66 0.83 -0.54 -8.57
C PHE A 66 1.14 -0.73 -10.05
N ALA A 67 2.25 -1.40 -10.32
CA ALA A 67 2.61 -1.91 -11.64
C ALA A 67 2.59 -3.45 -11.63
N LEU A 68 2.25 -4.05 -12.77
CA LEU A 68 2.30 -5.50 -12.93
C LEU A 68 3.70 -5.92 -13.37
N SER A 69 4.29 -6.88 -12.66
CA SER A 69 5.62 -7.42 -13.00
C SER A 69 5.68 -8.91 -12.68
N ALA A 70 6.54 -9.64 -13.41
CA ALA A 70 6.82 -11.03 -13.11
C ALA A 70 7.69 -11.16 -11.85
N GLY A 71 7.26 -12.00 -10.91
CA GLY A 71 8.01 -12.34 -9.71
C GLY A 71 9.30 -13.09 -10.04
N LEU A 72 10.39 -12.77 -9.34
CA LEU A 72 11.71 -13.35 -9.63
C LEU A 72 11.82 -14.84 -9.29
N ARG A 73 10.94 -15.36 -8.41
CA ARG A 73 11.00 -16.74 -7.94
C ARG A 73 10.25 -17.72 -8.84
N ASP A 74 9.05 -17.37 -9.29
CA ASP A 74 8.13 -18.28 -9.97
C ASP A 74 7.58 -17.73 -11.30
N ARG A 75 7.98 -16.51 -11.68
CA ARG A 75 7.55 -15.79 -12.89
C ARG A 75 6.05 -15.50 -12.95
N ARG A 76 5.32 -15.58 -11.84
CA ARG A 76 3.91 -15.17 -11.79
C ARG A 76 3.82 -13.65 -11.87
N ILE A 77 2.78 -13.14 -12.55
CA ILE A 77 2.53 -11.70 -12.60
C ILE A 77 1.91 -11.27 -11.27
N GLU A 78 2.54 -10.28 -10.63
CA GLU A 78 2.14 -9.72 -9.34
C GLU A 78 1.99 -8.21 -9.46
N ALA A 79 1.15 -7.64 -8.59
CA ALA A 79 1.05 -6.20 -8.41
C ALA A 79 2.12 -5.72 -7.42
N ILE A 80 3.03 -4.88 -7.88
CA ILE A 80 4.13 -4.32 -7.07
C ILE A 80 3.84 -2.84 -6.81
N LEU A 81 3.94 -2.43 -5.55
CA LEU A 81 3.77 -1.04 -5.13
C LEU A 81 4.87 -0.16 -5.74
N THR A 82 4.47 0.90 -6.43
CA THR A 82 5.37 1.88 -7.06
C THR A 82 5.25 3.27 -6.48
N GLY A 83 4.16 3.58 -5.77
CA GLY A 83 3.95 4.89 -5.17
C GLY A 83 2.91 4.86 -4.05
N LEU A 84 3.05 5.80 -3.13
CA LEU A 84 2.08 6.10 -2.08
C LEU A 84 1.83 7.60 -2.07
N VAL A 85 0.56 8.00 -2.18
CA VAL A 85 0.13 9.39 -2.07
C VAL A 85 -0.81 9.51 -0.88
N PRO A 86 -0.49 10.32 0.14
CA PRO A 86 -1.37 10.52 1.29
C PRO A 86 -2.76 11.01 0.87
N VAL A 87 -3.79 10.55 1.56
CA VAL A 87 -5.18 10.99 1.33
C VAL A 87 -5.92 11.31 2.63
N ASP A 88 -6.90 12.20 2.54
CA ASP A 88 -7.86 12.41 3.62
C ASP A 88 -9.00 11.39 3.54
N VAL A 89 -8.91 10.33 4.34
CA VAL A 89 -9.95 9.28 4.39
C VAL A 89 -11.30 9.80 4.88
N LYS A 90 -11.35 10.91 5.64
CA LYS A 90 -12.62 11.49 6.10
C LYS A 90 -13.39 12.05 4.91
N GLN A 91 -12.70 12.64 3.95
CA GLN A 91 -13.32 13.13 2.72
C GLN A 91 -13.88 11.97 1.90
N ILE A 92 -13.12 10.89 1.72
CA ILE A 92 -13.55 9.69 0.99
C ILE A 92 -14.83 9.10 1.63
N ARG A 93 -14.82 8.89 2.95
CA ARG A 93 -15.97 8.36 3.68
C ARG A 93 -17.21 9.24 3.61
N ARG A 94 -17.04 10.57 3.60
CA ARG A 94 -18.15 11.51 3.42
C ARG A 94 -18.77 11.43 2.04
N GLN A 95 -17.93 11.27 1.00
CA GLN A 95 -18.40 11.14 -0.38
C GLN A 95 -19.12 9.82 -0.64
N ALA A 96 -18.74 8.76 0.07
CA ALA A 96 -19.39 7.45 -0.02
C ALA A 96 -20.70 7.33 0.77
N ALA A 97 -21.06 8.32 1.60
CA ALA A 97 -22.30 8.28 2.35
C ALA A 97 -23.50 8.46 1.40
N PRO A 98 -24.53 7.60 1.47
CA PRO A 98 -25.73 7.77 0.66
C PRO A 98 -26.39 9.12 0.98
N ALA A 99 -26.91 9.79 -0.05
CA ALA A 99 -27.64 11.04 0.14
C ALA A 99 -28.80 10.82 1.13
N PRO A 100 -29.04 11.74 2.09
CA PRO A 100 -30.14 11.58 3.03
C PRO A 100 -31.44 11.43 2.25
N ALA A 101 -32.17 10.35 2.54
CA ALA A 101 -33.48 10.11 1.93
C ALA A 101 -34.40 11.27 2.31
N ALA A 102 -34.87 12.02 1.31
CA ALA A 102 -35.88 13.03 1.51
C ALA A 102 -37.14 12.35 2.08
N SER A 103 -37.59 12.81 3.24
CA SER A 103 -38.86 12.43 3.87
C SER A 103 -39.91 13.49 3.60
#